data_AF-A0A2T3YQJ4-F1
#
_entry.id   AF-A0A2T3YQJ4-F1
#
_cell.length_a   1.000
_cell.length_b   1.000
_cell.length_c   1.000
_cell.angle_alpha   90.00
_cell.angle_beta   90.00
_cell.angle_gamma   90.00
#
_symmetry.space_group_name_H-M   'P 1'
#
loop_
_entity.id
_entity.type
_entity.pdbx_description
1 polymer ?
#
loop_
_entity_poly.entity_id
_entity_poly.type
_entity_poly.pdbx_seq_one_letter_code
_entity_poly.pdbx_strand_id
1 'polypeptide(L)'
;MKANLFLLFATGVAANIASIPQCAQSCLNKAAPTVGCSANNYGCLCNQISKIQGPVVSCVISTCSSGDIAISTSLVKQICG
;
A
#
# COMPACT_ATOMS: atom_id res chain seq x y z
N MET A 1 5.12 28.08 8.49
CA MET A 1 3.94 28.83 7.98
C MET A 1 3.33 27.96 6.87
N LYS A 2 2.10 27.44 6.85
CA LYS A 2 0.81 27.69 7.49
C LYS A 2 0.13 26.32 7.74
N ALA A 3 -0.62 26.20 8.84
CA ALA A 3 -1.44 25.03 9.17
C ALA A 3 -2.78 25.05 8.43
N ASN A 4 -3.30 23.88 8.03
CA ASN A 4 -4.72 23.51 8.01
C ASN A 4 -4.92 22.17 7.26
N LEU A 5 -5.13 21.05 7.97
CA LEU A 5 -5.90 19.94 7.42
C LEU A 5 -6.47 19.04 8.53
N PHE A 6 -7.76 19.26 8.81
CA PHE A 6 -8.81 18.35 9.31
C PHE A 6 -8.42 17.20 10.25
N LEU A 7 -8.89 17.33 11.50
CA LEU A 7 -9.12 16.23 12.44
C LEU A 7 -10.34 15.40 11.98
N LEU A 8 -10.13 14.18 11.50
CA LEU A 8 -11.15 13.12 11.48
C LEU A 8 -10.47 11.78 11.82
N PHE A 9 -10.94 11.20 12.92
CA PHE A 9 -10.76 9.85 13.46
C PHE A 9 -9.96 8.84 12.62
N ALA A 10 -8.72 8.63 13.04
CA ALA A 10 -8.14 7.32 13.36
C ALA A 10 -6.78 7.62 13.97
N THR A 11 -6.34 6.86 14.96
CA THR A 11 -4.92 6.82 15.32
C THR A 11 -4.16 6.12 14.20
N GLY A 12 -4.19 6.69 13.00
CA GLY A 12 -3.49 6.19 11.82
C GLY A 12 -2.13 6.86 11.79
N VAL A 13 -1.08 6.07 11.96
CA VAL A 13 0.27 6.53 11.64
C VAL A 13 0.23 7.14 10.24
N ALA A 14 0.76 8.36 10.07
CA ALA A 14 0.84 8.98 8.76
C ALA A 14 1.83 8.16 7.92
N ALA A 15 1.33 7.11 7.26
CA ALA A 15 2.15 6.29 6.39
C ALA A 15 2.68 7.20 5.27
N ASN A 16 3.99 7.18 5.06
CA ASN A 16 4.60 7.93 3.98
C ASN A 16 4.37 7.20 2.65
N ILE A 17 3.16 7.33 2.10
CA ILE A 17 2.73 6.73 0.83
C ILE A 17 3.64 7.18 -0.33
N ALA A 18 4.28 8.35 -0.22
CA ALA A 18 5.27 8.81 -1.21
C ALA A 18 6.53 7.94 -1.27
N SER A 19 6.80 7.13 -0.23
CA SER A 19 7.89 6.17 -0.19
C SER A 19 7.55 4.82 -0.82
N ILE A 20 6.35 4.62 -1.38
CA ILE A 20 6.00 3.38 -2.08
C ILE A 20 6.89 3.21 -3.31
N PRO A 21 7.68 2.13 -3.42
CA PRO A 21 8.50 1.87 -4.59
C PRO A 21 7.66 1.73 -5.86
N GLN A 22 8.17 2.20 -6.99
CA GLN A 22 7.46 2.10 -8.28
C GLN A 22 7.15 0.66 -8.69
N CYS A 23 8.01 -0.30 -8.33
CA CYS A 23 7.77 -1.73 -8.57
C CYS A 23 6.52 -2.23 -7.79
N ALA A 24 6.38 -1.84 -6.53
CA ALA A 24 5.23 -2.18 -5.70
C ALA A 24 3.96 -1.49 -6.19
N GLN A 25 4.04 -0.22 -6.62
CA GLN A 25 2.91 0.50 -7.21
C GLN A 25 2.42 -0.19 -8.50
N SER A 26 3.34 -0.69 -9.32
CA SER A 26 3.00 -1.45 -10.53
C SER A 26 2.30 -2.78 -10.20
N CYS A 27 2.72 -3.46 -9.12
CA CYS A 27 2.06 -4.66 -8.63
C CYS A 27 0.64 -4.37 -8.12
N LEU A 28 0.44 -3.27 -7.39
CA LEU A 28 -0.89 -2.82 -6.97
C LEU A 28 -1.78 -2.47 -8.17
N ASN A 29 -1.25 -1.80 -9.19
CA ASN A 29 -1.99 -1.51 -10.42
C ASN A 29 -2.50 -2.77 -11.13
N LYS A 30 -1.77 -3.88 -11.05
CA LYS A 30 -2.19 -5.16 -11.62
C LYS A 30 -3.21 -5.90 -10.76
N ALA A 31 -3.03 -5.88 -9.44
CA ALA A 31 -3.82 -6.69 -8.52
C ALA A 31 -5.08 -5.98 -8.00
N ALA A 32 -5.07 -4.66 -7.82
CA ALA A 32 -6.19 -3.93 -7.25
C ALA A 32 -7.52 -4.12 -8.03
N PRO A 33 -7.52 -4.11 -9.38
CA PRO A 33 -8.76 -4.32 -10.13
C PRO A 33 -9.39 -5.70 -9.92
N THR A 34 -8.60 -6.73 -9.58
CA THR A 34 -9.12 -8.10 -9.41
C THR A 34 -9.98 -8.26 -8.15
N VAL A 35 -9.85 -7.33 -7.21
CA VAL A 35 -10.65 -7.24 -5.99
C VAL A 35 -11.60 -6.04 -5.98
N GLY A 36 -11.77 -5.35 -7.12
CA GLY A 36 -12.66 -4.21 -7.25
C GLY A 36 -12.16 -2.91 -6.60
N CYS A 37 -10.86 -2.81 -6.31
CA CYS A 37 -10.24 -1.62 -5.73
C CYS A 37 -9.45 -0.82 -6.76
N SER A 38 -9.29 0.48 -6.53
CA SER A 38 -8.25 1.28 -7.19
C SER A 38 -6.90 1.07 -6.48
N ALA A 39 -5.80 1.11 -7.23
CA ALA A 39 -4.45 0.84 -6.70
C ALA A 39 -3.93 1.86 -5.66
N ASN A 40 -4.59 3.00 -5.56
CA ASN A 40 -4.34 4.08 -4.61
C ASN A 40 -5.45 4.19 -3.54
N ASN A 41 -6.49 3.35 -3.59
CA ASN A 41 -7.48 3.27 -2.53
C ASN A 41 -7.02 2.24 -1.48
N TYR A 42 -6.08 2.67 -0.64
CA TYR A 42 -5.47 1.78 0.34
C TYR A 42 -6.46 1.25 1.36
N GLY A 43 -7.48 2.00 1.76
CA GLY A 43 -8.55 1.49 2.63
C GLY A 43 -9.31 0.31 2.00
N CYS A 44 -9.64 0.40 0.70
CA CYS A 44 -10.22 -0.73 -0.03
C CYS A 44 -9.26 -1.91 -0.11
N LEU A 45 -7.98 -1.66 -0.42
CA LEU A 45 -6.95 -2.70 -0.53
C LEU A 45 -6.74 -3.44 0.80
N CYS A 46 -6.69 -2.71 1.92
CA CYS A 46 -6.58 -3.30 3.25
C CYS A 46 -7.82 -4.15 3.59
N ASN A 47 -9.03 -3.68 3.23
CA ASN A 47 -10.26 -4.47 3.41
C ASN A 47 -10.29 -5.76 2.58
N GLN A 48 -9.56 -5.82 1.45
CA GLN A 48 -9.44 -7.00 0.60
C GLN A 48 -8.09 -7.71 0.76
N ILE A 49 -7.34 -7.43 1.84
CA ILE A 49 -5.94 -7.87 1.94
C ILE A 49 -5.78 -9.39 1.86
N SER A 50 -6.71 -10.14 2.46
CA SER A 50 -6.73 -11.61 2.41
C SER A 50 -6.88 -12.19 0.99
N LYS A 51 -7.45 -11.44 0.05
CA LYS A 51 -7.62 -11.87 -1.35
C LYS A 51 -6.48 -11.40 -2.26
N ILE A 52 -5.90 -10.24 -1.97
CA ILE A 52 -4.90 -9.59 -2.84
C ILE A 52 -3.46 -9.86 -2.40
N GLN A 53 -3.22 -10.24 -1.13
CA GLN A 53 -1.89 -10.38 -0.56
C GLN A 53 -1.01 -11.37 -1.33
N GLY A 54 -1.51 -12.56 -1.65
CA GLY A 54 -0.75 -13.57 -2.42
C GLY A 54 -0.24 -13.03 -3.76
N PRO A 55 -1.14 -12.62 -4.67
CA PRO A 55 -0.76 -12.05 -5.96
C PRO A 55 0.19 -10.84 -5.88
N VAL A 56 -0.05 -9.92 -4.92
CA VAL A 56 0.81 -8.74 -4.74
C VAL A 56 2.19 -9.14 -4.22
N VAL A 57 2.26 -10.01 -3.22
CA VAL A 57 3.53 -10.50 -2.67
C VAL A 57 4.34 -11.23 -3.73
N SER A 58 3.73 -12.13 -4.50
CA SER A 58 4.43 -12.80 -5.60
C SER A 58 4.97 -11.81 -6.64
N CYS A 59 4.16 -10.82 -7.03
CA CYS A 59 4.62 -9.77 -7.96
C CYS A 59 5.79 -8.96 -7.39
N VAL A 60 5.69 -8.52 -6.14
CA VAL A 60 6.72 -7.71 -5.47
C VAL A 60 8.04 -8.49 -5.35
N ILE A 61 7.99 -9.76 -4.95
CA ILE A 61 9.20 -10.60 -4.86
C ILE A 61 9.87 -10.77 -6.24
N SER A 62 9.10 -10.87 -7.32
CA SER A 62 9.64 -11.05 -8.67
C SER A 62 10.15 -9.76 -9.34
N THR A 63 9.72 -8.58 -8.88
CA THR A 63 10.00 -7.32 -9.59
C THR A 63 10.75 -6.28 -8.77
N CYS A 64 10.71 -6.36 -7.44
CA CYS A 64 11.33 -5.40 -6.55
C CYS A 64 12.69 -5.89 -6.05
N SER A 65 13.58 -4.94 -5.72
CA SER A 65 14.80 -5.24 -4.99
C SER A 65 14.50 -5.66 -3.55
N SER A 66 15.44 -6.33 -2.88
CA SER A 66 15.29 -6.68 -1.46
C SER A 66 15.07 -5.44 -0.56
N GLY A 67 15.68 -4.30 -0.89
CA GLY A 67 15.45 -3.03 -0.21
C GLY A 67 14.02 -2.52 -0.38
N ASP A 68 13.49 -2.55 -1.60
CA ASP A 68 12.11 -2.13 -1.90
C ASP A 68 11.07 -3.06 -1.27
N ILE A 69 11.35 -4.35 -1.18
CA ILE A 69 10.51 -5.33 -0.47
C ILE A 69 10.43 -4.98 1.02
N ALA A 70 11.57 -4.65 1.65
CA ALA A 70 11.60 -4.25 3.06
C ALA A 70 10.80 -2.96 3.30
N ILE A 71 10.98 -1.95 2.44
CA ILE A 71 10.21 -0.70 2.48
C ILE A 71 8.71 -0.98 2.33
N SER A 72 8.32 -1.76 1.31
CA SER A 72 6.93 -2.11 1.04
C SER A 72 6.28 -2.85 2.22
N THR A 73 7.00 -3.76 2.86
CA THR A 73 6.52 -4.50 4.03
C THR A 73 6.26 -3.58 5.22
N SER A 74 7.17 -2.63 5.46
CA SER A 74 7.00 -1.61 6.50
C SER A 74 5.78 -0.71 6.22
N LEU A 75 5.61 -0.28 4.96
CA LEU A 75 4.49 0.56 4.55
C LEU A 75 3.15 -0.16 4.68
N VAL A 76 3.05 -1.44 4.29
CA VAL A 76 1.80 -2.21 4.46
C VAL A 76 1.37 -2.26 5.92
N LYS A 77 2.30 -2.45 6.88
CA LYS A 77 1.97 -2.40 8.30
C LYS A 77 1.53 -1.01 8.78
N GLN A 78 2.14 0.05 8.25
CA GLN A 78 1.74 1.42 8.58
C GLN A 78 0.38 1.80 7.99
N ILE A 79 0.03 1.25 6.82
CA ILE A 79 -1.18 1.60 6.07
C ILE A 79 -2.38 0.75 6.49
N CYS A 80 -2.18 -0.56 6.71
CA CYS A 80 -3.24 -1.54 6.97
C CYS A 80 -3.22 -2.13 8.40
N GLY A 81 -2.33 -1.64 9.27
CA GLY A 81 -2.16 -2.12 10.64
C GLY A 81 -3.00 -1.40 11.67
#